data_AF-A0A941RY10-F1
#
_entry.id   AF-A0A941RY10-F1
#
_cell.length_a   1.000
_cell.length_b   1.000
_cell.length_c   1.000
_cell.angle_alpha   90.00
_cell.angle_beta   90.00
_cell.angle_gamma   90.00
#
_symmetry.space_group_name_H-M   'P 1'
#
loop_
_entity.id
_entity.type
_entity.pdbx_description
1 polymer ?
#
loop_
_entity_poly.entity_id
_entity_poly.type
_entity_poly.pdbx_seq_one_letter_code
_entity_poly.pdbx_strand_id
1 'polypeptide(L)'
;MSFAEYLQLLDWTGRQYRNDKRGVISSALAPILERLSLGGEGWLKLMHDFRRKFRRAAGKPESLTKEAEKPGGRMPGLNHSRDIFSPGSAPGRQPPV
;
A
#
# COMPACT_ATOMS: atom_id res chain seq x y z
N MET A 1 0.46 -17.15 -13.67
CA MET A 1 0.92 -15.91 -13.02
C MET A 1 -0.01 -15.58 -11.87
N SER A 2 0.51 -15.49 -10.66
CA SER A 2 -0.25 -15.08 -9.47
C SER A 2 -0.46 -13.56 -9.46
N PHE A 3 -1.42 -13.09 -8.66
CA PHE A 3 -1.63 -11.66 -8.49
C PHE A 3 -0.42 -10.95 -7.86
N ALA A 4 0.27 -11.64 -6.93
CA ALA A 4 1.49 -11.12 -6.33
C ALA A 4 2.62 -10.95 -7.36
N GLU A 5 2.79 -11.92 -8.27
CA GLU A 5 3.76 -11.83 -9.38
C GLU A 5 3.43 -10.68 -10.33
N TYR A 6 2.16 -10.46 -10.64
CA TYR A 6 1.73 -9.32 -11.46
C TYR A 6 2.07 -7.98 -10.79
N LEU A 7 1.83 -7.85 -9.47
CA LEU A 7 2.18 -6.65 -8.73
C LEU A 7 3.69 -6.43 -8.63
N GLN A 8 4.50 -7.50 -8.54
CA GLN A 8 5.96 -7.39 -8.59
C GLN A 8 6.43 -6.86 -9.95
N LEU A 9 5.85 -7.37 -11.05
CA LEU A 9 6.15 -6.88 -12.39
C LEU A 9 5.76 -5.40 -12.55
N LEU A 10 4.60 -4.99 -12.04
CA LEU A 10 4.17 -3.59 -12.05
C LEU A 10 5.08 -2.69 -11.19
N ASP A 11 5.45 -3.12 -9.99
CA ASP A 11 6.35 -2.39 -9.10
C ASP A 11 7.72 -2.21 -9.75
N TRP A 12 8.26 -3.27 -10.36
CA TRP A 12 9.50 -3.21 -11.14
C TRP A 12 9.37 -2.21 -12.29
N THR A 13 8.29 -2.28 -13.08
CA THR A 13 8.06 -1.39 -14.23
C THR A 13 7.96 0.08 -13.79
N GLY A 14 7.25 0.35 -12.68
CA GLY A 14 7.14 1.68 -12.10
C GLY A 14 8.47 2.28 -11.64
N ARG A 15 9.38 1.44 -11.13
CA ARG A 15 10.76 1.83 -10.79
C ARG A 15 11.62 2.12 -12.03
N GLN A 16 11.39 1.44 -13.15
CA GLN A 16 12.14 1.70 -14.39
C GLN A 16 11.68 2.95 -15.13
N TYR A 17 10.40 3.33 -15.03
CA TYR A 17 9.79 4.24 -16.00
C TYR A 17 10.47 5.61 -16.06
N ARG A 18 10.75 6.29 -14.93
CA ARG A 18 11.37 7.63 -14.93
C ARG A 18 12.06 7.99 -13.62
N ASN A 19 13.39 8.13 -13.65
CA ASN A 19 14.19 8.62 -12.52
C ASN A 19 14.23 10.15 -12.38
N ASP A 20 13.68 10.87 -13.36
CA ASP A 20 13.79 12.34 -13.49
C ASP A 20 12.48 13.09 -13.14
N LYS A 21 11.43 12.39 -12.69
CA LYS A 21 10.11 12.99 -12.43
C LYS A 21 9.64 12.85 -10.99
N ARG A 22 8.83 13.81 -10.53
CA ARG A 22 8.06 13.65 -9.28
C ARG A 22 7.25 12.36 -9.36
N GLY A 23 7.45 11.48 -8.39
CA GLY A 23 6.83 10.16 -8.35
C GLY A 23 7.75 8.97 -8.63
N VAL A 24 9.08 9.18 -8.78
CA VAL A 24 10.04 8.07 -8.87
C VAL A 24 9.87 7.12 -7.69
N ILE A 25 9.78 5.82 -7.98
CA ILE A 25 9.86 4.78 -6.97
C ILE A 25 11.34 4.39 -6.84
N SER A 26 11.99 4.83 -5.75
CA SER A 26 13.40 4.51 -5.51
C SER A 26 13.62 2.99 -5.43
N SER A 27 14.66 2.48 -6.08
CA SER A 27 15.07 1.06 -6.01
C SER A 27 15.40 0.58 -4.60
N ALA A 28 15.77 1.48 -3.69
CA ALA A 28 16.07 1.16 -2.29
C ALA A 28 14.82 0.84 -1.45
N LEU A 29 13.61 1.17 -1.95
CA LEU A 29 12.37 0.85 -1.26
C LEU A 29 12.06 -0.64 -1.38
N ALA A 30 11.63 -1.29 -0.29
CA ALA A 30 11.11 -2.66 -0.34
C ALA A 30 9.94 -2.79 -1.36
N PRO A 31 9.64 -3.99 -1.87
CA PRO A 31 8.48 -4.23 -2.74
C PRO A 31 7.18 -3.65 -2.16
N ILE A 32 6.27 -3.21 -3.04
CA ILE A 32 5.08 -2.44 -2.61
C ILE A 32 4.22 -3.19 -1.58
N LEU A 33 4.03 -4.49 -1.74
CA LEU A 33 3.25 -5.33 -0.83
C LEU A 33 3.89 -5.43 0.57
N GLU A 34 5.21 -5.54 0.64
CA GLU A 34 5.95 -5.56 1.92
C GLU A 34 5.85 -4.23 2.65
N ARG A 35 6.00 -3.11 1.92
CA ARG A 35 5.88 -1.76 2.49
C ARG A 35 4.51 -1.51 3.10
N LEU A 36 3.48 -1.99 2.43
CA LEU A 36 2.10 -1.89 2.91
C LEU A 36 1.76 -2.97 3.95
N SER A 37 2.63 -3.97 4.11
CA SER A 37 2.39 -5.13 4.97
C SER A 37 1.10 -5.88 4.57
N LEU A 38 0.89 -6.03 3.25
CA LEU A 38 -0.28 -6.64 2.63
C LEU A 38 0.10 -7.86 1.79
N GLY A 39 -0.75 -8.88 1.78
CA GLY A 39 -0.76 -9.89 0.72
C GLY A 39 -1.61 -9.49 -0.47
N GLY A 40 -1.66 -10.35 -1.49
CA GLY A 40 -2.46 -10.13 -2.70
C GLY A 40 -3.95 -9.92 -2.41
N GLU A 41 -4.55 -10.73 -1.54
CA GLU A 41 -5.97 -10.59 -1.16
C GLU A 41 -6.25 -9.27 -0.42
N GLY A 42 -5.37 -8.90 0.52
CA GLY A 42 -5.46 -7.62 1.23
C GLY A 42 -5.38 -6.43 0.28
N TRP A 43 -4.52 -6.51 -0.74
CA TRP A 43 -4.45 -5.51 -1.80
C TRP A 43 -5.74 -5.45 -2.64
N LEU A 44 -6.29 -6.58 -3.08
CA LEU A 44 -7.53 -6.60 -3.86
C LEU A 44 -8.69 -5.99 -3.08
N LYS A 45 -8.83 -6.35 -1.80
CA LYS A 45 -9.84 -5.78 -0.90
C LYS A 45 -9.64 -4.27 -0.73
N LEU A 46 -8.40 -3.82 -0.56
CA LEU A 46 -8.06 -2.39 -0.49
C LEU A 46 -8.50 -1.68 -1.77
N MET A 47 -8.15 -2.20 -2.95
CA MET A 47 -8.48 -1.57 -4.24
C MET A 47 -9.97 -1.54 -4.54
N HIS A 48 -10.70 -2.62 -4.23
CA HIS A 48 -12.14 -2.69 -4.38
C HIS A 48 -12.87 -1.62 -3.56
N ASP A 49 -12.47 -1.48 -2.29
CA ASP A 49 -13.13 -0.55 -1.37
C ASP A 49 -12.49 0.84 -1.33
N PHE A 50 -11.40 1.06 -2.08
CA PHE A 50 -10.51 2.22 -1.91
C PHE A 50 -11.28 3.52 -1.90
N ARG A 51 -12.03 3.79 -2.97
CA ARG A 51 -12.75 5.06 -3.15
C ARG A 51 -13.84 5.28 -2.08
N ARG A 52 -14.44 4.20 -1.58
CA ARG A 52 -15.50 4.24 -0.57
C ARG A 52 -14.95 4.44 0.83
N LYS A 53 -13.92 3.69 1.21
CA LYS A 53 -13.33 3.67 2.56
C LYS A 53 -12.27 4.75 2.76
N PHE A 54 -11.50 5.04 1.73
CA PHE A 54 -10.38 5.97 1.74
C PHE A 54 -10.65 7.12 0.77
N ARG A 55 -11.28 8.19 1.28
CA ARG A 55 -11.64 9.38 0.48
C ARG A 55 -10.48 10.33 0.24
N ARG A 56 -9.42 10.22 1.04
CA ARG A 56 -8.30 11.18 1.05
C ARG A 56 -6.94 10.51 1.07
N ALA A 57 -6.73 9.61 2.03
CA ALA A 57 -5.49 8.86 2.18
C ALA A 57 -5.80 7.47 2.70
N ALA A 58 -4.96 6.50 2.30
CA ALA A 58 -4.92 5.15 2.82
C ALA A 58 -3.50 4.84 3.27
N GLY A 59 -3.35 3.99 4.28
CA GLY A 59 -2.06 3.62 4.84
C GLY A 59 -2.22 3.10 6.25
N LYS A 60 -1.09 2.82 6.91
CA LYS A 60 -1.07 2.34 8.30
C LYS A 60 -1.71 3.36 9.26
N PRO A 61 -2.36 2.93 10.35
CA PRO A 61 -3.06 3.82 11.27
C PRO A 61 -2.15 4.92 11.83
N GLU A 62 -0.88 4.60 12.09
CA GLU A 62 0.12 5.53 12.63
C GLU A 62 0.42 6.64 11.62
N SER A 63 0.57 6.28 10.34
CA SER A 63 0.81 7.25 9.27
C SER A 63 -0.39 8.16 9.03
N LEU A 64 -1.61 7.62 9.07
CA LEU A 64 -2.83 8.42 8.93
C LEU A 64 -3.05 9.33 10.14
N THR A 65 -2.67 8.90 11.34
CA THR A 65 -2.75 9.73 12.55
C THR A 65 -1.79 10.91 12.47
N LYS A 66 -0.53 10.68 12.06
CA LYS A 66 0.45 11.75 11.81
C LYS A 66 -0.02 12.73 10.72
N GLU A 67 -0.62 12.22 9.64
CA GLU A 67 -1.16 13.09 8.61
C GLU A 67 -2.38 13.89 9.11
N ALA A 68 -3.09 13.37 10.12
CA ALA A 68 -4.24 14.03 10.71
C ALA A 68 -3.90 15.22 11.61
N GLU A 69 -2.66 15.31 12.06
CA GLU A 69 -2.15 16.43 12.87
C GLU A 69 -1.97 17.72 12.04
N LYS A 70 -1.90 17.61 10.71
CA LYS A 70 -1.74 18.76 9.81
C LYS A 70 -3.05 19.54 9.64
N PRO A 71 -3.01 20.83 9.26
CA PRO A 71 -4.20 21.62 8.96
C PRO A 71 -5.10 20.92 7.93
N GLY A 72 -6.38 20.79 8.28
CA GLY A 72 -7.36 20.05 7.49
C GLY A 72 -7.27 18.53 7.64
N GLY A 73 -6.51 17.98 8.59
CA GLY A 73 -6.13 16.58 8.77
C GLY A 73 -7.24 15.55 9.07
N ARG A 74 -8.51 15.81 8.80
CA ARG A 74 -9.52 14.74 8.95
C ARG A 74 -9.20 13.56 8.01
N MET A 75 -9.12 12.35 8.58
CA MET A 75 -8.86 11.10 7.85
C MET A 75 -10.03 10.12 7.96
N PRO A 76 -11.02 10.16 7.05
CA PRO A 76 -12.19 9.28 7.07
C PRO A 76 -11.86 7.77 6.99
N GLY A 77 -10.66 7.43 6.50
CA GLY A 77 -10.19 6.05 6.36
C GLY A 77 -9.50 5.48 7.59
N LEU A 78 -9.36 6.24 8.68
CA LEU A 78 -8.59 5.80 9.85
C LEU A 78 -9.15 4.53 10.51
N ASN A 79 -10.48 4.40 10.58
CA ASN A 79 -11.10 3.19 11.14
C ASN A 79 -10.85 1.97 10.26
N HIS A 80 -10.95 2.11 8.94
CA HIS A 80 -10.73 1.03 7.97
C HIS A 80 -9.25 0.64 7.83
N SER A 81 -8.34 1.56 8.18
CA SER A 81 -6.91 1.35 8.11
C SER A 81 -6.47 0.21 9.04
N ARG A 82 -7.06 0.11 10.22
CA ARG A 82 -6.74 -0.98 11.16
C ARG A 82 -7.06 -2.35 10.56
N ASP A 83 -8.22 -2.51 9.93
CA ASP A 83 -8.64 -3.81 9.38
C ASP A 83 -7.77 -4.29 8.22
N ILE A 84 -7.29 -3.35 7.39
CA ILE A 84 -6.57 -3.67 6.16
C ILE A 84 -5.06 -3.77 6.42
N PHE A 85 -4.51 -2.87 7.23
CA PHE A 85 -3.07 -2.76 7.46
C PHE A 85 -2.58 -3.43 8.76
N SER A 86 -3.42 -4.21 9.45
CA SER A 86 -3.02 -4.93 10.66
C SER A 86 -1.97 -6.02 10.37
N PRO A 87 -0.92 -6.12 11.19
CA PRO A 87 0.05 -7.20 11.11
C PRO A 87 -0.63 -8.52 11.51
N GLY A 88 -1.08 -9.29 10.51
CA GLY A 88 -1.83 -10.52 10.71
C GLY A 88 -2.70 -10.94 9.53
N SER A 89 -2.96 -10.04 8.57
CA SER A 89 -3.70 -10.34 7.34
C SER A 89 -2.80 -10.77 6.16
N ALA A 90 -1.51 -11.00 6.38
CA ALA A 90 -0.60 -11.47 5.33
C ALA A 90 -0.67 -13.00 5.23
N PRO A 91 -1.17 -13.57 4.12
CA PRO A 91 -0.96 -14.99 3.85
C PRO A 91 0.54 -15.24 3.71
N GLY A 92 0.96 -16.43 4.14
CA GLY A 92 2.33 -16.84 4.38
C GLY A 92 3.37 -16.25 3.43
N ARG A 93 4.45 -15.75 4.04
CA ARG A 93 5.75 -15.45 3.45
C ARG A 93 6.06 -16.48 2.35
N GLN A 94 5.82 -16.13 1.09
CA GLN A 94 6.24 -16.96 -0.03
C GLN A 94 7.73 -16.67 -0.25
N PRO A 95 8.61 -17.69 -0.21
CA PRO A 95 10.03 -17.49 -0.38
C PRO A 95 10.33 -16.98 -1.80
N PRO A 96 11.42 -16.22 -1.99
CA PRO A 96 11.83 -15.80 -3.32
C PRO A 96 12.19 -17.05 -4.14
N VAL A 97 11.64 -17.11 -5.36
CA VAL A 97 12.15 -17.98 -6.44
C VAL A 97 13.52 -17.51 -6.90
#